data_AF-A0A7C4XUP0-F1
#
_entry.id   AF-A0A7C4XUP0-F1
#
_cell.length_a   1.000
_cell.length_b   1.000
_cell.length_c   1.000
_cell.angle_alpha   90.00
_cell.angle_beta   90.00
_cell.angle_gamma   90.00
#
_symmetry.space_group_name_H-M   'P 1'
#
loop_
_entity.id
_entity.type
_entity.pdbx_description
1 polymer ?
#
loop_
_entity_poly.entity_id
_entity_poly.type
_entity_poly.pdbx_seq_one_letter_code
_entity_poly.pdbx_strand_id
1 'polypeptide(L)'
;MKQHMQQGFTLIELMIVVAIIGILAAIAIPAYQDYTIRAQVSEGLSLADGAKTAVAEFYTNRGTFPTGNAAAGLADKNAITGKYVTSVGVGTNDGSGNGILVTFSNQGSHTANTAL
;
A
#
# COMPACT_ATOMS: atom_id res chain seq x y z
N MET A 1 59.15 16.94 -10.79
CA MET A 1 58.00 16.10 -10.39
C MET A 1 57.09 16.97 -9.53
N LYS A 2 55.95 17.43 -10.05
CA LYS A 2 55.01 18.25 -9.26
C LYS A 2 54.26 17.32 -8.30
N GLN A 3 54.53 17.45 -7.01
CA GLN A 3 53.81 16.78 -5.93
C GLN A 3 52.37 17.32 -5.94
N HIS A 4 51.41 16.47 -6.29
CA HIS A 4 49.99 16.82 -6.21
C HIS A 4 49.61 16.79 -4.73
N MET A 5 49.42 17.96 -4.12
CA MET A 5 48.88 18.04 -2.75
C MET A 5 47.47 17.48 -2.76
N GLN A 6 47.28 16.35 -2.10
CA GLN A 6 45.98 15.71 -1.93
C GLN A 6 45.21 16.52 -0.88
N GLN A 7 44.30 17.38 -1.32
CA GLN A 7 43.40 18.12 -0.45
C GLN A 7 42.34 17.14 0.08
N GLY A 8 42.46 16.76 1.35
CA GLY A 8 41.47 15.93 2.04
C GLY A 8 40.27 16.76 2.52
N PHE A 9 39.11 16.11 2.65
CA PHE A 9 37.92 16.68 3.31
C PHE A 9 38.18 16.89 4.80
N THR A 10 37.69 18.00 5.35
CA THR A 10 37.79 18.28 6.79
C THR A 10 36.69 17.56 7.58
N LEU A 11 36.96 17.22 8.84
CA LEU A 11 35.95 16.65 9.73
C LEU A 11 34.77 17.60 9.95
N ILE A 12 35.03 18.91 9.96
CA ILE A 12 33.97 19.92 10.14
C ILE A 12 33.00 19.94 8.96
N GLU A 13 33.49 19.80 7.74
CA GLU A 13 32.64 19.73 6.54
C GLU A 13 31.76 18.48 6.59
N LEU A 14 32.34 17.34 6.98
CA LEU A 14 31.59 16.09 7.08
C LEU A 14 30.50 16.15 8.15
N MET A 15 30.78 16.78 9.31
CA MET A 15 29.79 16.93 10.37
C MET A 15 28.60 17.81 9.96
N ILE A 16 28.84 18.90 9.23
CA ILE A 16 27.77 19.77 8.72
C ILE A 16 26.91 19.00 7.70
N VAL A 17 27.52 18.23 6.82
CA VAL A 17 26.79 17.41 5.83
C VAL A 17 25.87 16.40 6.53
N VAL A 18 26.37 15.69 7.54
CA VAL A 18 25.56 14.73 8.29
C VAL A 18 24.43 15.41 9.05
N ALA A 19 24.66 16.60 9.62
CA ALA A 19 23.62 17.36 10.31
C ALA A 19 22.47 17.75 9.36
N ILE A 20 22.78 18.22 8.15
CA ILE A 20 21.77 18.58 7.14
C ILE A 20 21.02 17.33 6.67
N ILE A 21 21.72 16.23 6.36
CA ILE A 21 21.08 14.97 5.95
C ILE A 21 20.16 14.44 7.06
N GLY A 22 20.54 14.58 8.33
CA GLY A 22 19.71 14.20 9.47
C GLY A 22 18.37 14.94 9.52
N ILE A 23 18.39 16.26 9.31
CA ILE A 23 17.16 17.08 9.27
C ILE A 23 16.28 16.68 8.07
N LEU A 24 16.88 16.52 6.89
CA LEU A 24 16.15 16.11 5.69
C LEU A 24 15.53 14.72 5.84
N ALA A 25 16.28 13.76 6.41
CA ALA A 25 15.79 12.40 6.64
C ALA A 25 14.61 12.36 7.62
N ALA A 26 14.65 13.17 8.69
CA ALA A 26 13.57 13.24 9.67
C ALA A 26 12.22 13.67 9.05
N ILE A 27 12.25 14.54 8.03
CA ILE A 27 11.04 14.99 7.31
C ILE A 27 10.69 14.04 6.16
N ALA A 28 11.71 13.53 5.44
CA ALA A 28 11.51 12.73 4.24
C ALA A 28 10.99 11.31 4.54
N ILE A 29 11.45 10.68 5.63
CA ILE A 29 11.03 9.32 6.00
C ILE A 29 9.51 9.21 6.21
N PRO A 30 8.87 10.02 7.08
CA PRO A 30 7.42 9.93 7.27
C PRO A 30 6.63 10.27 6.00
N ALA A 31 7.07 11.28 5.24
CA ALA A 31 6.40 11.65 3.98
C ALA A 31 6.46 10.53 2.93
N TYR A 32 7.60 9.83 2.83
CA TYR A 32 7.74 8.68 1.93
C TYR A 32 6.85 7.51 2.37
N GLN A 33 6.77 7.25 3.68
CA GLN A 33 5.89 6.22 4.23
C GLN A 33 4.42 6.49 3.87
N ASP A 34 3.92 7.71 4.10
CA ASP A 34 2.56 8.10 3.75
C ASP A 34 2.27 7.97 2.24
N TYR A 35 3.24 8.32 1.40
CA TYR A 35 3.13 8.12 -0.06
C TYR A 35 3.00 6.63 -0.41
N THR A 36 3.81 5.76 0.18
CA THR A 36 3.72 4.32 -0.07
C THR A 36 2.41 3.71 0.41
N ILE A 37 1.90 4.11 1.59
CA ILE A 37 0.59 3.67 2.09
C ILE A 37 -0.52 4.09 1.13
N ARG A 38 -0.50 5.33 0.65
CA ARG A 38 -1.51 5.81 -0.31
C ARG A 38 -1.48 5.02 -1.62
N ALA A 39 -0.28 4.69 -2.12
CA ALA A 39 -0.13 3.85 -3.30
C ALA A 39 -0.70 2.44 -3.07
N GLN A 40 -0.43 1.84 -1.91
CA GLN A 40 -0.99 0.54 -1.51
C GLN A 40 -2.53 0.58 -1.50
N VAL A 41 -3.12 1.55 -0.79
CA VAL A 41 -4.58 1.69 -0.70
C VAL A 41 -5.20 1.96 -2.06
N SER A 42 -4.57 2.77 -2.91
CA SER A 42 -5.07 3.06 -4.26
C SER A 42 -5.11 1.81 -5.15
N GLU A 43 -4.11 0.93 -5.04
CA GLU A 43 -4.12 -0.36 -5.74
C GLU A 43 -5.28 -1.24 -5.26
N GLY A 44 -5.43 -1.35 -3.93
CA GLY A 44 -6.54 -2.11 -3.34
C GLY A 44 -7.91 -1.60 -3.76
N LEU A 45 -8.09 -0.27 -3.82
CA LEU A 45 -9.32 0.34 -4.29
C LEU A 45 -9.59 0.02 -5.76
N SER A 46 -8.56 0.07 -6.61
CA SER A 46 -8.69 -0.29 -8.03
C SER A 46 -9.13 -1.74 -8.23
N LEU A 47 -8.63 -2.68 -7.41
CA LEU A 47 -9.06 -4.07 -7.47
C LEU A 47 -10.48 -4.24 -6.90
N ALA A 48 -10.82 -3.50 -5.84
CA ALA A 48 -12.16 -3.50 -5.26
C ALA A 48 -13.23 -2.96 -6.22
N ASP A 49 -12.90 -1.96 -7.05
CA ASP A 49 -13.83 -1.41 -8.05
C ASP A 49 -14.27 -2.45 -9.10
N GLY A 50 -13.36 -3.36 -9.48
CA GLY A 50 -13.68 -4.52 -10.31
C GLY A 50 -14.69 -5.44 -9.63
N ALA A 51 -14.46 -5.77 -8.36
CA ALA A 51 -15.38 -6.60 -7.56
C ALA A 51 -16.73 -5.90 -7.32
N LYS A 52 -16.73 -4.58 -7.12
CA LYS A 52 -17.94 -3.76 -6.90
C LYS A 52 -18.89 -3.82 -8.09
N THR A 53 -18.36 -3.75 -9.30
CA THR A 53 -19.16 -3.86 -10.53
C THR A 53 -19.90 -5.21 -10.57
N ALA A 54 -19.18 -6.31 -10.32
CA ALA A 54 -19.75 -7.65 -10.31
C ALA A 54 -20.79 -7.87 -9.20
N VAL A 55 -20.54 -7.32 -8.00
CA VAL A 55 -21.51 -7.34 -6.90
C VAL A 55 -22.77 -6.55 -7.24
N ALA A 56 -22.62 -5.37 -7.84
CA ALA A 56 -23.75 -4.53 -8.24
C ALA A 56 -24.62 -5.22 -9.29
N GLU A 57 -23.99 -5.83 -10.31
CA GLU A 57 -24.70 -6.60 -11.34
C GLU A 57 -25.45 -7.81 -10.73
N PHE A 58 -24.81 -8.56 -9.85
CA PHE A 58 -25.44 -9.68 -9.17
C PHE A 58 -26.67 -9.24 -8.36
N TYR A 59 -26.56 -8.13 -7.64
CA TYR A 59 -27.66 -7.58 -6.86
C TYR A 59 -28.81 -7.11 -7.75
N THR A 60 -28.52 -6.39 -8.84
CA THR A 60 -29.55 -5.96 -9.80
C THR A 60 -30.30 -7.15 -10.41
N ASN A 61 -29.60 -8.26 -10.69
CA ASN A 61 -30.19 -9.42 -11.33
C ASN A 61 -30.95 -10.35 -10.36
N ARG A 62 -30.53 -10.43 -9.09
CA ARG A 62 -31.05 -11.43 -8.13
C ARG A 62 -31.71 -10.86 -6.88
N GLY A 63 -31.58 -9.56 -6.63
CA GLY A 63 -32.11 -8.88 -5.45
C GLY A 63 -31.41 -9.24 -4.14
N THR A 64 -30.30 -9.96 -4.18
CA THR A 64 -29.52 -10.38 -3.01
C THR A 64 -28.03 -10.15 -3.25
N PHE A 65 -27.27 -9.97 -2.17
CA PHE A 65 -25.81 -9.87 -2.29
C PHE A 65 -25.18 -11.25 -2.52
N PRO A 66 -24.11 -11.34 -3.32
CA PRO A 66 -23.40 -12.59 -3.53
C PRO A 66 -22.73 -13.05 -2.23
N THR A 67 -22.75 -14.36 -1.98
CA THR A 67 -22.16 -14.97 -0.78
C THR A 67 -20.65 -15.25 -0.90
N GLY A 68 -20.08 -15.03 -2.09
CA GLY A 68 -18.71 -15.40 -2.44
C GLY A 68 -18.30 -14.85 -3.80
N ASN A 69 -16.99 -14.84 -4.10
CA ASN A 69 -16.46 -14.48 -5.42
C ASN A 69 -17.08 -15.30 -6.56
N ALA A 70 -17.19 -16.62 -6.37
CA ALA A 70 -17.76 -17.51 -7.37
C ALA A 70 -19.23 -17.15 -7.69
N ALA A 71 -20.02 -16.80 -6.67
CA ALA A 71 -21.40 -16.35 -6.88
C ALA A 71 -21.44 -15.02 -7.64
N ALA A 72 -20.50 -14.12 -7.35
CA ALA A 72 -20.35 -12.85 -8.05
C ALA A 72 -19.69 -12.98 -9.44
N GLY A 73 -19.35 -14.18 -9.91
CA GLY A 73 -18.69 -14.36 -11.22
C GLY A 73 -17.24 -13.90 -11.27
N LEU A 74 -16.60 -13.70 -10.10
CA LEU A 74 -15.19 -13.37 -9.97
C LEU A 74 -14.31 -14.62 -9.87
N ALA A 75 -13.01 -14.45 -10.16
CA ALA A 75 -11.99 -15.45 -9.85
C ALA A 75 -11.90 -15.72 -8.34
N ASP A 76 -11.28 -16.83 -7.97
CA ASP A 76 -10.99 -17.16 -6.57
C ASP A 76 -10.34 -15.96 -5.86
N LYS A 77 -10.69 -15.75 -4.58
CA LYS A 77 -10.21 -14.58 -3.83
C LYS A 77 -8.68 -14.46 -3.83
N ASN A 78 -7.96 -15.58 -3.86
CA ASN A 78 -6.50 -15.62 -3.84
C ASN A 78 -5.88 -15.50 -5.23
N ALA A 79 -6.69 -15.51 -6.29
CA ALA A 79 -6.26 -15.24 -7.65
C ALA A 79 -6.34 -13.74 -8.00
N ILE A 80 -7.10 -12.94 -7.23
CA ILE A 80 -7.16 -11.49 -7.36
C ILE A 80 -6.07 -10.87 -6.49
N THR A 81 -4.88 -10.75 -7.08
CA THR A 81 -3.67 -10.27 -6.39
C THR A 81 -3.10 -9.04 -7.07
N GLY A 82 -2.47 -8.18 -6.29
CA GLY A 82 -1.68 -7.04 -6.75
C GLY A 82 -0.27 -7.08 -6.19
N LYS A 83 0.49 -6.02 -6.44
CA LYS A 83 1.81 -5.83 -5.83
C LYS A 83 1.72 -5.75 -4.30
N TYR A 84 0.69 -5.09 -3.79
CA TYR A 84 0.48 -4.89 -2.35
C TYR A 84 -0.75 -5.63 -1.80
N VAL A 85 -1.54 -6.27 -2.67
CA VAL A 85 -2.79 -6.96 -2.32
C VAL A 85 -2.62 -8.47 -2.47
N THR A 86 -2.96 -9.23 -1.43
CA THR A 86 -2.86 -10.70 -1.40
C THR A 86 -4.16 -11.40 -1.74
N SER A 87 -5.31 -10.77 -1.51
CA SER A 87 -6.60 -11.31 -1.94
C SER A 87 -7.69 -10.24 -1.99
N VAL A 88 -8.69 -10.49 -2.83
CA VAL A 88 -9.95 -9.72 -2.84
C VAL A 88 -11.12 -10.68 -2.73
N GLY A 89 -11.80 -10.63 -1.58
CA GLY A 89 -12.96 -11.45 -1.26
C GLY A 89 -14.27 -10.68 -1.34
N VAL A 90 -15.34 -11.35 -1.74
CA VAL A 90 -16.71 -10.84 -1.81
C VAL A 90 -17.61 -11.74 -0.97
N GLY A 91 -18.59 -11.16 -0.28
CA GLY A 91 -19.58 -11.91 0.51
C GLY A 91 -19.18 -12.01 1.98
N THR A 92 -19.42 -13.16 2.60
CA THR A 92 -19.08 -13.38 4.02
C THR A 92 -17.59 -13.60 4.16
N ASN A 93 -16.85 -12.51 4.36
CA ASN A 93 -15.42 -12.55 4.57
C ASN A 93 -15.13 -12.67 6.07
N ASP A 94 -14.53 -13.78 6.51
CA ASP A 94 -13.98 -14.06 7.86
C ASP A 94 -14.46 -13.11 8.98
N GLY A 95 -15.73 -13.24 9.40
CA GLY A 95 -16.29 -12.52 10.54
C GLY A 95 -16.71 -11.06 10.32
N SER A 96 -16.53 -10.50 9.12
CA SER A 96 -16.80 -9.08 8.80
C SER A 96 -18.18 -8.80 8.16
N GLY A 97 -19.06 -9.80 8.07
CA GLY A 97 -20.34 -9.67 7.38
C GLY A 97 -20.21 -9.64 5.85
N ASN A 98 -21.28 -9.26 5.16
CA ASN A 98 -21.31 -9.18 3.69
C ASN A 98 -20.59 -7.92 3.19
N GLY A 99 -19.57 -8.08 2.36
CA GLY A 99 -18.87 -6.95 1.76
C GLY A 99 -17.77 -7.35 0.77
N ILE A 100 -17.01 -6.36 0.32
CA ILE A 100 -15.77 -6.55 -0.45
C ILE A 100 -14.61 -6.35 0.53
N LEU A 101 -13.83 -7.41 0.75
CA LEU A 101 -12.65 -7.39 1.61
C LEU A 101 -11.39 -7.46 0.75
N VAL A 102 -10.58 -6.41 0.82
CA VAL A 102 -9.23 -6.39 0.24
C VAL A 102 -8.23 -6.71 1.33
N THR A 103 -7.45 -7.77 1.16
CA THR A 103 -6.37 -8.13 2.08
C THR A 103 -5.05 -7.64 1.52
N PHE A 104 -4.33 -6.81 2.28
CA PHE A 104 -3.00 -6.33 1.89
C PHE A 104 -1.91 -7.28 2.39
N SER A 105 -0.79 -7.33 1.67
CA SER A 105 0.41 -8.07 2.10
C SER A 105 1.03 -7.42 3.32
N ASN A 106 1.64 -8.21 4.21
CA ASN A 106 2.39 -7.70 5.37
C ASN A 106 3.76 -7.07 4.98
N GLN A 107 3.92 -6.65 3.72
CA GLN A 107 5.16 -6.09 3.22
C GLN A 107 5.24 -4.63 3.65
N GLY A 108 5.80 -4.42 4.85
CA GLY A 108 5.99 -3.11 5.45
C GLY A 108 4.71 -2.60 6.10
N SER A 109 4.36 -3.15 7.27
CA SER A 109 3.34 -2.57 8.15
C SER A 109 3.72 -1.12 8.47
N HIS A 110 3.27 -0.22 7.62
CA HIS A 110 3.39 1.21 7.80
C HIS A 110 2.06 1.63 8.43
N THR A 111 2.06 1.71 9.75
CA THR A 111 0.95 2.31 10.48
C THR A 111 0.79 3.73 9.95
N ALA A 112 -0.38 4.05 9.37
CA ALA A 112 -0.70 5.42 8.98
C ALA A 112 -0.43 6.33 10.20
N ASN A 113 0.40 7.35 10.00
CA ASN A 113 0.82 8.23 11.07
C ASN A 113 -0.42 8.76 11.80
N THR A 114 -0.56 8.41 13.08
CA THR A 114 -1.70 8.81 13.93
C THR A 114 -1.40 10.12 14.67
N ALA A 115 -0.28 10.79 14.38
CA ALA A 115 0.08 12.05 15.01
C ALA A 115 -0.74 13.21 14.41
N LEU A 116 -1.82 13.56 15.10
CA LEU A 116 -2.28 14.94 15.25
C LEU A 116 -1.62 15.54 16.49
#